data_AF-A0A2H0Z383-F1
#
_entry.id   AF-A0A2H0Z383-F1
#
_cell.length_a   1.000
_cell.length_b   1.000
_cell.length_c   1.000
_cell.angle_alpha   90.00
_cell.angle_beta   90.00
_cell.angle_gamma   90.00
#
_symmetry.space_group_name_H-M   'P 1'
#
loop_
_entity.id
_entity.type
_entity.pdbx_description
1 polymer ?
#
loop_
_entity_poly.entity_id
_entity_poly.type
_entity_poly.pdbx_seq_one_letter_code
_entity_poly.pdbx_strand_id
1 'polypeptide(L)'
;MDLFPDFEIACEGLKVENDSPRYIELEHKEGGEKNTIIKLDKFVTHVETLKDRYKDLLVMAGYIFAADRKASRGSIRTEEYTKWSREFTIHLKVRGLKFWDNETINKLLNDALCFMSGDHKYHFKFYQAEPDFSDKYF
;
A
#
# COMPACT_ATOMS: atom_id res chain seq x y z
N MET A 1 -0.21 -2.23 -25.78
CA MET A 1 -0.24 -3.55 -25.13
C MET A 1 0.68 -3.41 -23.94
N ASP A 2 0.11 -3.35 -22.74
CA ASP A 2 0.91 -3.06 -21.54
C ASP A 2 1.83 -4.24 -21.27
N LEU A 3 3.12 -3.95 -21.18
CA LEU A 3 4.18 -4.96 -21.08
C LEU A 3 4.12 -5.71 -19.73
N PHE A 4 3.57 -5.04 -18.71
CA PHE A 4 3.42 -5.55 -17.35
C PHE A 4 1.98 -5.38 -16.86
N PRO A 5 1.46 -6.31 -16.03
CA PRO A 5 0.17 -6.12 -15.38
C PRO A 5 0.22 -4.95 -14.40
N ASP A 6 -0.61 -3.94 -14.62
CA ASP A 6 -0.80 -2.80 -13.71
C ASP A 6 -1.95 -3.04 -12.72
N PHE A 7 -1.66 -2.94 -11.43
CA PHE A 7 -2.60 -3.13 -10.33
C PHE A 7 -2.83 -1.83 -9.58
N GLU A 8 -4.09 -1.44 -9.45
CA GLU A 8 -4.49 -0.31 -8.61
C GLU A 8 -4.95 -0.85 -7.26
N ILE A 9 -4.24 -0.48 -6.20
CA ILE A 9 -4.48 -0.96 -4.84
C ILE A 9 -5.00 0.20 -3.99
N ALA A 10 -6.22 0.06 -3.45
CA ALA A 10 -6.80 1.03 -2.53
C ALA A 10 -6.80 0.51 -1.09
N CYS A 11 -6.08 1.18 -0.20
CA CYS A 11 -5.89 0.76 1.19
C CYS A 11 -6.73 1.60 2.16
N GLU A 12 -6.99 1.07 3.36
CA GLU A 12 -7.67 1.77 4.46
C GLU A 12 -9.03 2.39 4.08
N GLY A 13 -9.81 1.65 3.30
CA GLY A 13 -11.16 2.05 2.90
C GLY A 13 -11.19 3.25 1.96
N LEU A 14 -10.05 3.64 1.38
CA LEU A 14 -10.04 4.54 0.23
C LEU A 14 -10.82 3.90 -0.91
N LYS A 15 -11.69 4.67 -1.53
CA LYS A 15 -12.34 4.31 -2.78
C LYS A 15 -11.71 5.13 -3.89
N VAL A 16 -11.21 4.43 -4.90
CA VAL A 16 -10.65 5.04 -6.10
C VAL A 16 -11.58 4.66 -7.22
N GLU A 17 -12.16 5.66 -7.89
CA GLU A 17 -12.95 5.40 -9.10
C GLU A 17 -12.02 4.80 -10.15
N ASN A 18 -12.15 3.50 -10.38
CA ASN A 18 -11.29 2.77 -11.30
C ASN A 18 -12.06 1.57 -11.89
N ASP A 19 -12.18 1.56 -13.22
CA ASP A 19 -12.81 0.46 -13.96
C ASP A 19 -11.81 -0.66 -14.32
N SER A 20 -10.58 -0.60 -13.80
CA SER A 20 -9.54 -1.60 -14.07
C SER A 20 -9.95 -2.97 -13.50
N PRO A 21 -9.83 -4.05 -14.30
CA PRO A 21 -10.06 -5.41 -13.82
C PRO A 21 -9.01 -5.87 -12.79
N ARG A 22 -7.97 -5.06 -12.53
CA ARG A 22 -6.91 -5.31 -11.55
C ARG A 22 -6.96 -4.33 -10.37
N TYR A 23 -8.13 -3.77 -10.12
CA TYR A 23 -8.43 -3.01 -8.91
C TYR A 23 -8.58 -3.94 -7.70
N ILE A 24 -7.88 -3.62 -6.61
CA ILE A 24 -7.92 -4.40 -5.36
C ILE A 24 -8.11 -3.43 -4.20
N GLU A 25 -9.23 -3.56 -3.50
CA GLU A 25 -9.44 -2.90 -2.21
C GLU A 25 -8.82 -3.75 -1.10
N LEU A 26 -8.12 -3.12 -0.16
CA LEU A 26 -7.59 -3.74 1.04
C LEU A 26 -8.11 -2.99 2.26
N GLU A 27 -9.05 -3.61 2.97
CA GLU A 27 -9.64 -3.06 4.19
C GLU A 27 -9.31 -3.96 5.38
N HIS A 28 -8.80 -3.32 6.43
CA HIS A 28 -8.48 -3.93 7.71
C HIS A 28 -9.21 -3.27 8.90
N LYS A 29 -9.51 -1.96 8.83
CA LYS A 29 -10.08 -1.18 9.93
C LYS A 29 -11.50 -1.63 10.27
N GLU A 30 -11.90 -1.37 11.51
CA GLU A 30 -13.28 -1.60 11.96
C GLU A 30 -14.25 -0.59 11.33
N GLY A 31 -15.41 -1.07 10.88
CA GLY A 31 -16.44 -0.25 10.22
C GLY A 31 -16.57 -0.46 8.71
N GLY A 32 -15.66 -1.20 8.08
CA GLY A 32 -15.75 -1.62 6.67
C GLY A 32 -15.85 -3.15 6.48
N GLU A 33 -16.01 -3.60 5.23
CA GLU A 33 -15.94 -5.01 4.86
C GLU A 33 -14.48 -5.50 4.85
N LYS A 34 -14.00 -5.95 6.01
CA LYS A 34 -12.63 -6.43 6.18
C LYS A 34 -12.32 -7.59 5.23
N ASN A 35 -11.33 -7.40 4.35
CA ASN A 35 -10.88 -8.42 3.40
C ASN A 35 -9.40 -8.79 3.56
N THR A 36 -8.72 -8.12 4.50
CA THR A 36 -7.29 -8.27 4.80
C THR A 36 -7.03 -8.15 6.32
N ILE A 37 -6.03 -8.89 6.82
CA ILE A 37 -5.66 -8.91 8.24
C ILE A 37 -4.28 -8.26 8.42
N ILE A 38 -4.24 -7.03 8.96
CA ILE A 38 -3.02 -6.29 9.31
C ILE A 38 -3.04 -5.97 10.81
N LYS A 39 -2.51 -6.85 11.66
CA LYS A 39 -2.59 -6.69 13.13
C LYS A 39 -1.57 -5.66 13.68
N LEU A 40 -1.54 -4.47 13.11
CA LEU A 40 -0.64 -3.38 13.49
C LEU A 40 -1.36 -2.22 14.19
N ASP A 41 -2.66 -2.06 14.01
CA ASP A 41 -3.41 -0.87 14.48
C ASP A 41 -3.16 -0.56 15.96
N LYS A 42 -3.33 -1.55 16.86
CA LYS A 42 -3.08 -1.36 18.30
C LYS A 42 -1.60 -1.08 18.59
N PHE A 43 -0.68 -1.73 17.89
CA PHE A 43 0.75 -1.52 18.12
C PHE A 43 1.20 -0.13 17.70
N VAL A 44 0.79 0.30 16.51
CA VAL A 44 1.21 1.56 15.90
C VAL A 44 0.59 2.76 16.63
N THR A 45 -0.65 2.64 17.12
CA THR A 45 -1.33 3.70 17.88
C THR A 45 -0.80 3.83 19.31
N HIS A 46 -0.52 2.72 20.01
CA HIS A 46 -0.18 2.76 21.44
C HIS A 46 1.31 3.03 21.74
N VAL A 47 2.16 3.01 20.71
CA VAL A 47 3.59 3.33 20.88
C VAL A 47 3.81 4.82 20.56
N GLU A 48 3.62 5.66 21.57
CA GLU A 48 3.82 7.11 21.48
C GLU A 48 5.27 7.52 21.20
N THR A 49 6.23 6.65 21.55
CA THR A 49 7.67 6.91 21.37
C THR A 49 8.14 6.77 19.93
N LEU A 50 7.34 6.15 19.05
CA LEU A 50 7.66 6.02 17.64
C LEU A 50 7.23 7.26 16.87
N LYS A 51 8.15 7.83 16.10
CA LYS A 51 7.84 8.89 15.14
C LYS A 51 6.83 8.40 14.11
N ASP A 52 5.92 9.28 13.70
CA ASP A 52 4.86 9.02 12.72
C ASP A 52 5.35 8.35 11.43
N ARG A 53 6.56 8.67 10.96
CA ARG A 53 7.11 8.06 9.76
C ARG A 53 7.39 6.56 9.93
N TYR A 54 7.83 6.14 11.11
CA TYR A 54 8.04 4.71 11.37
C TYR A 54 6.71 3.96 11.48
N LYS A 55 5.71 4.62 12.09
CA LYS A 55 4.33 4.14 12.12
C LYS A 55 3.77 3.94 10.72
N ASP A 56 3.93 4.94 9.85
CA ASP A 56 3.51 4.89 8.45
C ASP A 56 4.22 3.76 7.67
N LEU A 57 5.53 3.58 7.85
CA LEU A 57 6.28 2.48 7.20
C LEU A 57 5.76 1.10 7.59
N LEU A 58 5.43 0.88 8.86
CA LEU A 58 4.90 -0.39 9.34
C LEU A 58 3.55 -0.71 8.69
N VAL A 59 2.65 0.28 8.66
CA VAL A 59 1.33 0.15 8.03
C VAL A 59 1.48 -0.07 6.53
N MET A 60 2.31 0.73 5.86
CA MET A 60 2.59 0.61 4.43
C MET A 60 3.15 -0.77 4.07
N ALA A 61 4.10 -1.30 4.85
CA ALA A 61 4.63 -2.64 4.65
C ALA A 61 3.51 -3.70 4.75
N GLY A 62 2.63 -3.59 5.75
CA GLY A 62 1.48 -4.47 5.90
C GLY A 62 0.58 -4.51 4.65
N TYR A 63 0.27 -3.35 4.08
CA TYR A 63 -0.51 -3.25 2.85
C TYR A 63 0.23 -3.74 1.61
N ILE A 64 1.52 -3.45 1.47
CA ILE A 64 2.33 -3.95 0.35
C ILE A 64 2.38 -5.48 0.36
N PHE A 65 2.61 -6.12 1.52
CA PHE A 65 2.59 -7.57 1.63
C PHE A 65 1.20 -8.17 1.36
N ALA A 66 0.13 -7.47 1.75
CA ALA A 66 -1.23 -7.89 1.43
C ALA A 66 -1.52 -7.79 -0.08
N ALA A 67 -1.11 -6.70 -0.72
CA ALA A 67 -1.23 -6.47 -2.15
C ALA A 67 -0.46 -7.53 -2.95
N ASP A 68 0.81 -7.78 -2.60
CA ASP A 68 1.65 -8.78 -3.25
C ASP A 68 1.00 -10.18 -3.24
N ARG A 69 0.36 -10.55 -2.13
CA ARG A 69 -0.36 -11.82 -1.99
C ARG A 69 -1.65 -11.90 -2.81
N LYS A 70 -2.34 -10.79 -3.01
CA LYS A 70 -3.62 -10.73 -3.74
C LYS A 70 -3.41 -10.58 -5.24
N ALA A 71 -2.37 -9.87 -5.66
CA ALA A 71 -2.04 -9.66 -7.05
C ALA A 71 -1.41 -10.92 -7.66
N SER A 72 -2.12 -11.54 -8.60
CA SER A 72 -1.62 -12.73 -9.30
C SER A 72 -0.34 -12.42 -10.10
N ARG A 73 0.66 -13.31 -10.01
CA ARG A 73 1.88 -13.31 -10.84
C ARG A 73 1.70 -14.12 -12.14
N GLY A 74 0.46 -14.45 -12.51
CA GLY A 74 0.16 -15.34 -13.62
C GLY A 74 0.35 -16.82 -13.28
N SER A 75 0.39 -17.67 -14.31
CA SER A 75 0.54 -19.12 -14.16
C SER A 75 2.01 -19.51 -14.28
N ILE A 76 2.47 -20.46 -13.46
CA ILE A 76 3.80 -21.07 -13.57
C ILE A 76 3.96 -21.82 -14.91
N ARG A 77 2.85 -22.18 -15.56
CA ARG A 77 2.82 -22.98 -16.80
C ARG A 77 2.89 -22.15 -18.09
N THR A 78 2.86 -20.82 -18.01
CA THR A 78 3.03 -19.98 -19.20
C THR A 78 4.51 -19.69 -19.40
N GLU A 79 5.03 -20.00 -20.59
CA GLU A 79 6.43 -19.77 -20.99
C GLU A 79 6.80 -18.27 -21.02
N GLU A 80 5.80 -17.40 -20.99
CA GLU A 80 5.95 -15.94 -20.92
C GLU A 80 6.07 -15.47 -19.46
N TYR A 81 7.32 -15.23 -19.02
CA TYR A 81 7.66 -14.58 -17.75
C TYR A 81 7.17 -13.12 -17.62
N THR A 82 6.53 -12.57 -18.66
CA THR A 82 6.09 -11.16 -18.73
C THR A 82 5.06 -10.79 -17.67
N LYS A 83 4.29 -11.77 -17.16
CA LYS A 83 3.28 -11.56 -16.09
C LYS A 83 3.85 -11.65 -14.68
N TRP A 84 5.12 -12.04 -14.52
CA TRP A 84 5.76 -12.20 -13.22
C TRP A 84 6.10 -10.86 -12.56
N SER A 85 6.55 -9.91 -13.37
CA SER A 85 6.87 -8.54 -12.96
C SER A 85 5.64 -7.67 -13.15
N ARG A 86 5.25 -6.93 -12.11
CA ARG A 86 4.01 -6.14 -12.09
C ARG A 86 4.31 -4.67 -11.87
N GLU A 87 3.32 -3.85 -12.19
CA GLU A 87 3.27 -2.45 -11.77
C GLU A 87 2.18 -2.31 -10.71
N PHE A 88 2.47 -1.53 -9.68
CA PHE A 88 1.54 -1.24 -8.61
C PHE A 88 1.36 0.27 -8.47
N THR A 89 0.12 0.70 -8.42
CA THR A 89 -0.26 2.02 -7.93
C THR A 89 -0.97 1.86 -6.58
N ILE A 90 -0.32 2.29 -5.51
CA ILE A 90 -0.77 2.10 -4.13
C ILE A 90 -1.36 3.42 -3.61
N HIS A 91 -2.63 3.39 -3.21
CA HIS A 91 -3.32 4.48 -2.55
C HIS A 91 -3.39 4.22 -1.06
N LEU A 92 -2.76 5.08 -0.26
CA LEU A 92 -2.65 4.87 1.18
C LEU A 92 -2.66 6.18 1.96
N LYS A 93 -3.29 6.17 3.13
CA LYS A 93 -3.25 7.28 4.07
C LYS A 93 -1.97 7.23 4.92
N VAL A 94 -1.35 8.38 5.14
CA VAL A 94 -0.13 8.53 5.93
C VAL A 94 -0.25 9.71 6.88
N ARG A 95 0.40 9.63 8.04
CA ARG A 95 0.47 10.74 9.01
C ARG A 95 1.30 11.89 8.47
N GLY A 96 2.46 11.58 7.88
CA GLY A 96 3.44 12.57 7.41
C GLY A 96 3.33 12.94 5.93
N LEU A 97 2.16 13.35 5.42
CA LEU A 97 1.91 13.51 3.98
C LEU A 97 2.99 14.28 3.22
N LYS A 98 3.39 15.47 3.69
CA LYS A 98 4.42 16.30 3.03
C LYS A 98 5.78 15.59 2.88
N PHE A 99 6.12 14.70 3.82
CA PHE A 99 7.35 13.93 3.73
C PHE A 99 7.22 12.81 2.70
N TRP A 100 6.09 12.10 2.71
CA TRP A 100 5.85 10.96 1.83
C TRP A 100 5.57 11.37 0.40
N ASP A 101 4.94 12.51 0.16
CA ASP A 101 4.66 13.07 -1.17
C ASP A 101 5.89 13.75 -1.81
N ASN A 102 7.06 13.62 -1.18
CA ASN A 102 8.31 14.09 -1.77
C ASN A 102 8.78 13.13 -2.86
N GLU A 103 9.15 13.65 -4.03
CA GLU A 103 9.59 12.85 -5.18
C GLU A 103 10.83 11.99 -4.87
N THR A 104 11.80 12.51 -4.13
CA THR A 104 13.00 11.76 -3.75
C THR A 104 12.65 10.60 -2.83
N ILE A 105 11.73 10.81 -1.89
CA ILE A 105 11.27 9.75 -0.97
C ILE A 105 10.48 8.68 -1.74
N ASN A 106 9.58 9.08 -2.65
CA ASN A 106 8.87 8.15 -3.53
C ASN A 106 9.82 7.32 -4.38
N LYS A 107 10.84 7.95 -4.97
CA LYS A 107 11.85 7.25 -5.76
C LYS A 107 12.59 6.21 -4.91
N LEU A 108 13.01 6.57 -3.70
CA LEU A 108 13.70 5.64 -2.80
C LEU A 108 12.82 4.46 -2.38
N LEU A 109 11.53 4.71 -2.12
CA LEU A 109 10.56 3.65 -1.84
C LEU A 109 10.38 2.72 -3.04
N ASN A 110 10.18 3.29 -4.24
CA ASN A 110 10.07 2.53 -5.48
C ASN A 110 11.31 1.65 -5.70
N ASP A 111 12.51 2.23 -5.65
CA ASP A 111 13.75 1.52 -5.91
C ASP A 111 13.96 0.37 -4.91
N ALA A 112 13.70 0.61 -3.63
CA ALA A 112 13.81 -0.41 -2.59
C ALA A 112 12.83 -1.57 -2.82
N LEU A 113 11.57 -1.27 -3.16
CA LEU A 113 10.55 -2.29 -3.37
C LEU A 113 10.75 -3.07 -4.66
N CYS A 114 11.08 -2.41 -5.77
CA CYS A 114 11.43 -3.08 -7.03
C CYS A 114 12.62 -4.02 -6.83
N PHE A 115 13.64 -3.58 -6.10
CA PHE A 115 14.79 -4.42 -5.77
C PHE A 115 14.40 -5.66 -4.94
N MET A 116 13.56 -5.50 -3.92
CA MET A 116 13.17 -6.59 -3.02
C MET A 116 12.19 -7.60 -3.66
N SER A 117 11.33 -7.14 -4.55
CA SER A 117 10.20 -7.93 -5.09
C SER A 117 10.43 -8.46 -6.50
N GLY A 118 11.35 -7.85 -7.26
CA GLY A 118 11.52 -8.08 -8.69
C GLY A 118 10.35 -7.54 -9.55
N ASP A 119 9.43 -6.78 -8.95
CA ASP A 119 8.38 -6.08 -9.67
C ASP A 119 8.94 -4.86 -10.42
N HIS A 120 8.24 -4.45 -11.47
CA HIS A 120 8.74 -3.44 -12.40
C HIS A 120 8.70 -2.05 -11.76
N LYS A 121 7.60 -1.73 -11.09
CA LYS A 121 7.35 -0.38 -10.59
C LYS A 121 6.38 -0.35 -9.41
N TYR A 122 6.67 0.53 -8.46
CA TYR A 122 5.73 0.97 -7.43
C TYR A 122 5.52 2.47 -7.53
N HIS A 123 4.27 2.87 -7.70
CA HIS A 123 3.83 4.25 -7.61
C HIS A 123 2.96 4.42 -6.37
N PHE A 124 3.14 5.51 -5.64
CA PHE A 124 2.36 5.81 -4.45
C PHE A 124 1.56 7.09 -4.64
N LYS A 125 0.30 7.03 -4.22
CA LYS A 125 -0.58 8.19 -4.08
C LYS A 125 -0.96 8.28 -2.61
N PHE A 126 -0.37 9.26 -1.93
CA PHE A 126 -0.54 9.43 -0.49
C PHE A 126 -1.68 10.38 -0.17
N TYR A 127 -2.41 10.07 0.90
CA TYR A 127 -3.50 10.86 1.43
C TYR A 127 -3.22 11.18 2.90
N GLN A 128 -3.77 12.28 3.41
CA GLN A 128 -3.62 12.60 4.83
C GLN A 128 -4.40 11.58 5.68
N ALA A 129 -3.74 10.98 6.66
CA ALA A 129 -4.40 10.15 7.66
C ALA A 129 -5.09 10.98 8.73
N GLU A 130 -6.16 10.42 9.29
CA GLU A 130 -6.77 10.91 10.52
C GLU A 130 -5.79 10.77 11.69
N PRO A 131 -5.84 11.67 12.69
CA PRO A 131 -5.07 11.52 13.91
C PRO A 131 -5.34 10.18 14.61
N ASP A 132 -4.29 9.55 15.15
CA ASP A 132 -4.39 8.28 15.87
C ASP A 132 -5.27 8.39 17.13
N PHE A 133 -5.38 9.60 17.69
CA PHE A 133 -6.20 9.92 18.85
C PHE A 133 -7.16 11.06 18.48
N SER A 134 -8.45 10.88 18.74
CA SER A 134 -9.37 12.01 18.69
C SER A 134 -9.15 12.89 19.92
N ASP A 135 -8.96 14.19 19.74
CA ASP A 135 -8.89 15.20 20.82
C ASP A 135 -10.17 15.26 21.68
N LYS A 136 -11.18 14.42 21.43
CA LYS A 136 -12.46 14.39 22.16
C LYS A 136 -12.37 13.98 23.64
N TYR A 137 -11.18 13.66 24.14
CA TYR A 137 -10.96 13.25 25.53
C TYR A 137 -9.94 14.13 26.27
N PHE A 138 -9.53 15.26 25.68
CA PHE A 138 -8.73 16.30 26.34
C PHE A 138 -9.43 17.66 26.27
#